data_AF-F0S0W6-F1
#
_entry.id   AF-F0S0W6-F1
#
_cell.length_a   1.000
_cell.length_b   1.000
_cell.length_c   1.000
_cell.angle_alpha   90.00
_cell.angle_beta   90.00
_cell.angle_gamma   90.00
#
_symmetry.space_group_name_H-M   'P 1'
#
loop_
_entity.id
_entity.type
_entity.pdbx_description
1 polymer ?
#
loop_
_entity_poly.entity_id
_entity_poly.type
_entity_poly.pdbx_seq_one_letter_code
_entity_poly.pdbx_strand_id
1 'polypeptide(L)'
;MRSFNDDLARSLGIGNTIVGFMMMIMFILLPLGIFSEVLDLEHYMGLKTVLSIIFAFITFLFYVNYAKSLKLSPIVQGFGAMISLLMGGILFFVTVDVILKILGLE
;
A
#
# COMPACT_ATOMS: atom_id res chain seq x y z
N MET A 1 -15.84 -0.21 -37.85
CA MET A 1 -14.83 0.83 -37.56
C MET A 1 -14.99 1.23 -36.11
N ARG A 2 -13.93 1.17 -35.29
CA ARG A 2 -13.97 1.76 -33.94
C ARG A 2 -14.13 3.27 -34.10
N SER A 3 -15.03 3.87 -33.33
CA SER A 3 -15.24 5.31 -33.38
C SER A 3 -14.03 5.99 -32.72
N PHE A 4 -13.57 7.12 -33.28
CA PHE A 4 -12.49 7.93 -32.70
C PHE A 4 -12.76 8.27 -31.21
N ASN A 5 -14.04 8.41 -30.83
CA ASN A 5 -14.46 8.62 -29.45
C ASN A 5 -14.19 7.40 -28.54
N ASP A 6 -14.25 6.17 -29.07
CA ASP A 6 -14.01 4.96 -28.28
C ASP A 6 -12.52 4.80 -27.97
N ASP A 7 -11.65 5.11 -28.93
CA ASP A 7 -10.20 5.06 -28.74
C ASP A 7 -9.70 6.22 -27.86
N LEU A 8 -10.32 7.40 -27.95
CA LEU A 8 -10.05 8.54 -27.06
C LEU A 8 -10.50 8.25 -25.61
N ALA A 9 -11.71 7.71 -25.42
CA ALA A 9 -12.20 7.32 -24.10
C ALA A 9 -11.33 6.23 -23.47
N ARG A 10 -10.86 5.28 -24.28
CA ARG A 10 -9.95 4.22 -23.83
C ARG A 10 -8.57 4.77 -23.46
N SER A 11 -8.01 5.71 -24.22
CA SER A 11 -6.71 6.31 -23.89
C SER A 11 -6.79 7.19 -22.63
N LEU A 12 -7.89 7.94 -22.46
CA LEU A 12 -8.18 8.70 -21.24
C LEU A 12 -8.34 7.78 -20.03
N GLY A 13 -8.98 6.62 -20.18
CA GLY A 13 -9.10 5.61 -19.12
C GLY A 13 -7.75 5.02 -18.70
N ILE A 14 -6.86 4.75 -19.65
CA ILE A 14 -5.49 4.26 -19.37
C ILE A 14 -4.68 5.35 -18.67
N GLY A 15 -4.74 6.59 -19.16
CA GLY A 15 -4.06 7.73 -18.55
C GLY A 15 -4.47 7.94 -17.09
N ASN A 16 -5.77 7.93 -16.80
CA ASN A 16 -6.29 8.05 -15.44
C ASN A 16 -5.84 6.89 -14.53
N THR A 17 -5.74 5.67 -15.09
CA THR A 17 -5.25 4.51 -14.33
C THR A 17 -3.78 4.67 -13.94
N ILE A 18 -2.95 5.15 -14.87
CA ILE A 18 -1.52 5.42 -14.62
C ILE A 18 -1.36 6.50 -13.54
N VAL A 19 -2.07 7.62 -13.67
CA VAL A 19 -2.03 8.70 -12.67
C VAL A 19 -2.49 8.19 -11.30
N GLY A 20 -3.58 7.42 -11.24
CA GLY A 20 -4.04 6.80 -10.01
C GLY A 20 -3.01 5.87 -9.38
N PHE A 21 -2.30 5.09 -10.19
CA PHE A 21 -1.21 4.23 -9.72
C PHE A 21 -0.02 5.03 -9.19
N MET A 22 0.39 6.10 -9.87
CA MET A 22 1.46 6.99 -9.40
C MET A 22 1.09 7.66 -8.07
N MET A 23 -0.13 8.20 -7.97
CA MET A 23 -0.64 8.80 -6.73
C MET A 23 -0.66 7.79 -5.58
N MET A 24 -1.08 6.56 -5.86
CA MET A 24 -1.09 5.48 -4.87
C MET A 24 0.33 5.14 -4.37
N ILE A 25 1.31 5.01 -5.27
CA ILE A 25 2.71 4.77 -4.87
C ILE A 25 3.23 5.92 -4.01
N MET A 26 3.02 7.17 -4.44
CA MET A 26 3.46 8.34 -3.67
C MET A 26 2.86 8.35 -2.26
N PHE A 27 1.58 7.99 -2.14
CA PHE A 27 0.88 7.93 -0.86
C PHE A 27 1.36 6.77 0.03
N ILE A 28 1.62 5.60 -0.56
CA ILE A 28 2.15 4.42 0.13
C ILE A 28 3.55 4.69 0.70
N LEU A 29 4.39 5.43 -0.03
CA LEU A 29 5.76 5.76 0.39
C LEU A 29 5.83 6.95 1.35
N LEU A 30 4.76 7.74 1.47
CA LEU A 30 4.69 8.93 2.33
C LEU A 30 5.14 8.66 3.78
N PRO A 31 4.73 7.56 4.45
CA PRO A 31 5.20 7.29 5.80
C PRO A 31 6.72 7.11 5.88
N LEU A 32 7.34 6.46 4.89
CA LEU A 32 8.81 6.32 4.85
C LEU A 32 9.51 7.67 4.76
N GLY A 33 8.93 8.62 4.01
CA GLY A 33 9.44 9.99 3.94
C GLY A 33 9.28 10.75 5.27
N ILE A 34 8.09 10.68 5.88
CA ILE A 34 7.79 11.38 7.15
C ILE A 34 8.69 10.90 8.28
N PHE A 35 8.94 9.59 8.36
CA PHE A 35 9.73 9.00 9.43
C PHE A 35 11.18 8.74 9.03
N SER A 36 11.67 9.32 7.92
CA SER A 36 13.00 9.02 7.37
C SER A 36 14.16 9.28 8.34
N GLU A 37 14.09 10.34 9.16
CA GLU A 37 15.11 10.64 10.19
C GLU A 37 15.04 9.72 11.40
N VAL A 38 13.88 9.08 11.61
CA VAL A 38 13.62 8.21 12.76
C VAL A 38 13.80 6.75 12.36
N LEU A 39 13.67 6.39 11.09
CA LEU A 39 13.79 5.01 10.62
C LEU A 39 15.23 4.52 10.72
N ASP A 40 15.44 3.40 11.42
CA ASP A 40 16.71 2.70 11.42
C ASP A 40 16.59 1.40 10.62
N LEU A 41 17.43 1.33 9.57
CA LEU A 41 17.45 0.23 8.60
C LEU A 41 18.58 -0.77 8.90
N GLU A 42 19.39 -0.53 9.92
CA GLU A 42 20.51 -1.38 10.34
C GLU A 42 20.07 -2.38 11.41
N HIS A 43 19.38 -1.93 12.46
CA HIS A 43 18.97 -2.83 13.54
C HIS A 43 17.65 -3.54 13.25
N TYR A 44 17.60 -4.84 13.56
CA TYR A 44 16.41 -5.68 13.48
C TYR A 44 15.65 -5.64 12.13
N MET A 45 16.30 -5.24 11.04
CA MET A 45 15.67 -5.07 9.73
C MET A 45 14.93 -6.34 9.27
N GLY A 46 15.55 -7.51 9.46
CA GLY A 46 14.91 -8.80 9.15
C GLY A 46 13.64 -9.04 9.96
N LEU A 47 13.66 -8.75 11.27
CA LEU A 47 12.49 -8.89 12.15
C LEU A 47 11.38 -7.91 11.74
N LYS A 48 11.72 -6.62 11.57
CA LYS A 48 10.78 -5.58 11.13
C LYS A 48 10.12 -5.96 9.81
N THR A 49 10.90 -6.44 8.84
CA THR A 49 10.41 -6.85 7.52
C THR A 49 9.49 -8.07 7.60
N VAL A 50 9.89 -9.12 8.33
CA VAL A 50 9.07 -10.34 8.47
C VAL A 50 7.74 -10.03 9.16
N LEU A 51 7.77 -9.29 10.27
CA LEU A 51 6.54 -8.92 10.98
C LEU A 51 5.63 -8.06 10.10
N SER A 52 6.20 -7.14 9.33
CA SER A 52 5.45 -6.27 8.41
C SER A 52 4.82 -7.05 7.26
N ILE A 53 5.52 -8.03 6.69
CA ILE A 53 4.97 -8.90 5.64
C ILE A 53 3.80 -9.73 6.19
N ILE A 54 3.97 -10.32 7.37
CA ILE A 54 2.92 -11.12 8.01
C ILE A 54 1.69 -10.25 8.28
N PHE A 55 1.90 -9.06 8.87
CA PHE A 55 0.81 -8.13 9.17
C PHE A 55 0.11 -7.67 7.89
N ALA A 56 0.85 -7.22 6.88
CA ALA A 56 0.33 -6.82 5.57
C ALA A 56 -0.52 -7.92 4.93
N PHE A 57 -0.06 -9.17 5.00
CA PHE A 57 -0.78 -10.31 4.44
C PHE A 57 -2.09 -10.57 5.18
N ILE A 58 -2.07 -10.51 6.52
CA ILE A 58 -3.27 -10.64 7.34
C ILE A 58 -4.27 -9.51 6.99
N THR A 59 -3.82 -8.26 6.98
CA THR A 59 -4.65 -7.09 6.62
C THR A 59 -5.25 -7.23 5.22
N PHE A 60 -4.46 -7.70 4.26
CA PHE A 60 -4.93 -7.98 2.90
C PHE A 60 -6.06 -9.01 2.90
N LEU A 61 -5.92 -10.13 3.63
CA LEU A 61 -6.97 -11.15 3.71
C LEU A 61 -8.26 -10.61 4.31
N PHE A 62 -8.16 -9.83 5.40
CA PHE A 62 -9.31 -9.15 6.00
C PHE A 62 -9.98 -8.20 5.02
N TYR A 63 -9.19 -7.36 4.33
CA TYR A 63 -9.70 -6.43 3.34
C TYR A 63 -10.43 -7.16 2.20
N VAL A 64 -9.82 -8.20 1.62
CA VAL A 64 -10.42 -8.93 0.49
C VAL A 64 -11.76 -9.54 0.88
N ASN A 65 -11.85 -10.14 2.08
CA ASN A 65 -13.10 -10.71 2.57
C ASN A 65 -14.17 -9.63 2.80
N TYR A 66 -13.77 -8.48 3.36
CA TYR A 66 -14.64 -7.33 3.57
C TYR A 66 -15.12 -6.69 2.25
N ALA A 67 -14.22 -6.50 1.30
CA ALA A 67 -14.53 -5.90 0.00
C ALA A 67 -15.48 -6.78 -0.83
N LYS A 68 -15.34 -8.10 -0.71
CA LYS A 68 -16.25 -9.07 -1.32
C LYS A 68 -17.66 -9.00 -0.72
N SER A 69 -17.78 -8.84 0.59
CA SER A 69 -19.11 -8.76 1.24
C SER A 69 -19.87 -7.50 0.84
N LEU A 70 -19.15 -6.41 0.56
CA LEU A 70 -19.71 -5.14 0.08
C LEU A 70 -20.04 -5.09 -1.41
N LYS A 71 -19.70 -6.13 -2.19
CA LYS A 71 -19.92 -6.19 -3.65
C LYS A 71 -19.35 -4.97 -4.40
N LEU A 72 -18.20 -4.46 -3.97
CA LEU A 72 -17.52 -3.33 -4.62
C LEU A 72 -17.13 -3.66 -6.06
N SER A 73 -16.92 -2.66 -6.92
CA SER A 73 -16.44 -2.90 -8.28
C SER A 73 -15.05 -3.54 -8.26
N PRO A 74 -14.69 -4.39 -9.24
CA PRO A 74 -13.39 -5.07 -9.26
C PRO A 74 -12.19 -4.13 -9.20
N ILE A 75 -12.31 -2.94 -9.82
CA ILE A 75 -11.26 -1.92 -9.82
C ILE A 75 -11.03 -1.37 -8.41
N VAL A 76 -12.11 -1.05 -7.68
CA VAL A 76 -12.03 -0.54 -6.31
C VAL A 76 -11.49 -1.60 -5.36
N GLN A 77 -11.89 -2.86 -5.54
CA GLN A 77 -11.34 -3.98 -4.78
C GLN A 77 -9.83 -4.15 -5.01
N GLY A 78 -9.37 -4.11 -6.26
CA GLY A 78 -7.96 -4.22 -6.60
C GLY A 78 -7.13 -3.08 -6.00
N PHE A 79 -7.62 -1.84 -6.10
CA PHE A 79 -6.97 -0.67 -5.51
C PHE A 79 -6.86 -0.77 -3.99
N GLY A 80 -7.97 -1.04 -3.30
CA GLY A 80 -7.94 -1.12 -1.85
C GLY A 80 -7.15 -2.33 -1.34
N ALA A 81 -7.08 -3.42 -2.10
CA ALA A 81 -6.26 -4.56 -1.75
C ALA A 81 -4.76 -4.23 -1.86
N MET A 82 -4.35 -3.52 -2.91
CA MET A 82 -2.99 -3.00 -3.04
C MET A 82 -2.61 -2.07 -1.90
N ILE A 83 -3.48 -1.11 -1.56
CA ILE A 83 -3.25 -0.16 -0.46
C ILE A 83 -3.14 -0.91 0.87
N SER A 84 -4.07 -1.83 1.14
CA SER A 84 -4.09 -2.60 2.39
C SER A 84 -2.82 -3.43 2.58
N LEU A 85 -2.28 -3.99 1.50
CA LEU A 85 -1.06 -4.79 1.53
C LEU A 85 0.18 -3.90 1.68
N LEU A 86 0.36 -2.91 0.79
CA LEU A 86 1.59 -2.13 0.72
C LEU A 86 1.66 -1.07 1.84
N MET A 87 0.60 -0.27 2.01
CA MET A 87 0.58 0.77 3.05
C MET A 87 0.49 0.17 4.44
N GLY A 88 -0.28 -0.92 4.60
CA GLY A 88 -0.36 -1.66 5.87
C GLY A 88 0.99 -2.22 6.30
N GLY A 89 1.75 -2.80 5.37
CA GLY A 89 3.10 -3.28 5.63
C GLY A 89 4.07 -2.17 6.01
N ILE A 90 4.11 -1.08 5.23
CA ILE A 90 5.00 0.06 5.49
C ILE A 90 4.69 0.73 6.83
N LEU A 91 3.42 0.98 7.13
CA LEU A 91 3.03 1.58 8.40
C LEU A 91 3.39 0.68 9.59
N PHE A 92 3.19 -0.64 9.45
CA PHE A 92 3.56 -1.57 10.49
C PHE A 92 5.07 -1.63 10.69
N PHE A 93 5.86 -1.57 9.61
CA PHE A 93 7.32 -1.49 9.67
C PHE A 93 7.78 -0.29 10.50
N VAL A 94 7.27 0.89 10.16
CA VAL A 94 7.54 2.14 10.90
C VAL A 94 7.09 2.02 12.35
N THR A 95 5.94 1.40 12.60
CA THR A 95 5.42 1.22 13.96
C THR A 95 6.32 0.33 14.80
N VAL A 96 6.80 -0.79 14.26
CA VAL A 96 7.72 -1.69 14.95
C VAL A 96 9.04 -0.99 15.25
N ASP A 97 9.57 -0.24 14.28
CA ASP A 97 10.78 0.57 14.45
C ASP A 97 10.65 1.58 15.59
N VAL A 98 9.57 2.36 15.61
CA VAL A 98 9.28 3.31 16.69
C VAL A 98 9.14 2.61 18.04
N ILE A 99 8.50 1.43 18.09
CA ILE A 99 8.35 0.66 19.34
C ILE A 99 9.71 0.17 19.85
N LEU A 100 10.58 -0.36 18.98
CA LEU A 100 11.90 -0.84 19.37
C LEU A 100 12.75 0.28 19.97
N LYS A 101 12.65 1.50 19.40
CA LYS A 101 13.30 2.70 19.92
C LYS A 101 12.79 3.13 21.28
N ILE A 102 11.47 3.08 21.49
CA ILE A 102 10.88 3.38 22.80
C ILE A 102 11.35 2.39 23.87
N LEU A 103 11.57 1.13 23.48
CA LEU A 103 12.07 0.08 24.37
C LEU A 103 13.59 0.13 24.60
N GLY A 104 14.32 1.00 23.90
CA GLY A 104 15.79 1.11 23.98
C GLY A 104 16.53 -0.14 23.49
N LEU A 105 15.86 -0.97 22.69
CA LEU A 105 16.48 -2.10 21.99
C LEU A 105 17.21 -1.64 20.71
N GLU A 106 16.93 -0.40 20.30
CA GLU A 106 17.45 0.35 19.16
C GLU A 106 17.44 1.84 19.55
#